data_AF-M1YHR8-F1
#
_entry.id   AF-M1YHR8-F1
#
_cell.length_a   1.000
_cell.length_b   1.000
_cell.length_c   1.000
_cell.angle_alpha   90.00
_cell.angle_beta   90.00
_cell.angle_gamma   90.00
#
_symmetry.space_group_name_H-M   'P 1'
#
loop_
_entity.id
_entity.type
_entity.pdbx_description
1 polymer ?
#
loop_
_entity_poly.entity_id
_entity_poly.type
_entity_poly.pdbx_seq_one_letter_code
_entity_poly.pdbx_strand_id
1 'polypeptide(L)'
;MTNVLIHVAAGWVLYFLLVEATARTRDRPKSEWVFVPMMAAGLHLIHPLNVQAVAYLSDRGFLLSTLFSLLAVWSVARFTRLRQEAPKSFTGPAWMLAAVVFLMLAAGTHPASVCLPVVAVVYLILFGQDPTLKRELKIGLAVLIPILLYMAWRAPGDPSALSADGEAPGRWAYLAAQIKFLWFFYGFKYLLPFNLNFLPDAALAGGGDAGVWAALVLTLAVAWLAWKKTQSPLLRFGLIWTGVAFLANSALVPQSPLVSEARFYLPGAGLHLVVAWALARLTHRVPGRLVPIAAGLGAVLLTLAVLRGMVFSSEETLWRDVLDKNPRSAGGGHAVGFLL
;
A
#
# COMPACT_ATOMS: atom_id res chain seq x y z
N MET A 1 -6.02 5.69 -20.28
CA MET A 1 -6.68 6.83 -19.59
C MET A 1 -7.39 6.42 -18.30
N THR A 2 -8.25 5.39 -18.28
CA THR A 2 -9.02 4.98 -17.08
C THR A 2 -8.16 4.74 -15.83
N ASN A 3 -7.04 4.02 -15.94
CA ASN A 3 -6.15 3.75 -14.81
C ASN A 3 -5.56 5.04 -14.20
N VAL A 4 -5.24 6.03 -15.03
CA VAL A 4 -4.73 7.34 -14.57
C VAL A 4 -5.81 8.08 -13.77
N LEU A 5 -7.07 8.05 -14.23
CA LEU A 5 -8.18 8.66 -13.48
C LEU A 5 -8.38 7.99 -12.11
N ILE A 6 -8.31 6.66 -12.05
CA ILE A 6 -8.40 5.91 -10.79
C ILE A 6 -7.22 6.26 -9.88
N HIS A 7 -6.02 6.41 -10.43
CA HIS A 7 -4.81 6.80 -9.68
C HIS A 7 -4.93 8.20 -9.07
N VAL A 8 -5.39 9.18 -9.85
CA VAL A 8 -5.66 10.55 -9.38
C VAL A 8 -6.74 10.54 -8.30
N ALA A 9 -7.83 9.81 -8.51
CA ALA A 9 -8.89 9.67 -7.51
C ALA A 9 -8.37 9.05 -6.21
N ALA A 10 -7.51 8.02 -6.28
CA ALA A 10 -6.90 7.41 -5.11
C ALA A 10 -6.02 8.43 -4.35
N GLY A 11 -5.23 9.25 -5.05
CA GLY A 11 -4.45 10.32 -4.44
C GLY A 11 -5.33 11.38 -3.74
N TRP A 12 -6.44 11.78 -4.35
CA TRP A 12 -7.39 12.71 -3.74
C TRP A 12 -8.07 12.14 -2.49
N VAL A 13 -8.54 10.90 -2.54
CA VAL A 13 -9.16 10.26 -1.37
C VAL A 13 -8.12 10.09 -0.25
N LEU A 14 -6.88 9.71 -0.59
CA LEU A 14 -5.78 9.64 0.37
C LEU A 14 -5.54 11.01 1.03
N TYR A 15 -5.50 12.09 0.26
CA TYR A 15 -5.39 13.45 0.80
C TYR A 15 -6.50 13.75 1.82
N PHE A 16 -7.77 13.56 1.47
CA PHE A 16 -8.89 13.87 2.36
C PHE A 16 -8.93 12.98 3.61
N LEU A 17 -8.60 11.69 3.47
CA LEU A 17 -8.45 10.78 4.61
C LEU A 17 -7.37 11.28 5.58
N LEU A 18 -6.22 11.71 5.05
CA LEU A 18 -5.12 12.18 5.88
C LEU A 18 -5.36 13.56 6.50
N VAL A 19 -6.13 14.43 5.85
CA VAL A 19 -6.63 15.67 6.47
C VAL A 19 -7.49 15.35 7.70
N GLU A 20 -8.40 14.37 7.58
CA GLU A 20 -9.23 13.91 8.69
C GLU A 20 -8.41 13.29 9.84
N ALA A 21 -7.35 12.54 9.51
CA ALA A 21 -6.45 11.94 10.49
C ALA A 21 -5.58 12.98 11.21
N THR A 22 -5.01 13.93 10.47
CA THR A 22 -4.13 14.98 11.01
C THR A 22 -4.89 15.98 11.87
N ALA A 23 -6.10 16.38 11.48
CA ALA A 23 -6.96 17.27 12.27
C ALA A 23 -7.29 16.72 13.67
N ARG A 24 -7.26 15.39 13.84
CA ARG A 24 -7.50 14.71 15.13
C ARG A 24 -6.27 14.57 16.01
N THR A 25 -5.08 14.94 15.52
CA THR A 25 -3.86 14.97 16.33
C THR A 25 -3.72 16.31 17.05
N ARG A 26 -4.07 16.33 18.34
CA ARG A 26 -4.27 17.54 19.17
C ARG A 26 -3.05 18.45 19.36
N ASP A 27 -1.83 17.95 19.11
CA ASP A 27 -0.59 18.67 19.44
C ASP A 27 0.18 19.21 18.22
N ARG A 28 -0.48 19.37 17.07
CA ARG A 28 0.20 19.70 15.81
C ARG A 28 -0.08 21.10 15.28
N PRO A 29 0.95 21.81 14.80
CA PRO A 29 0.76 23.12 14.19
C PRO A 29 -0.12 22.99 12.94
N LYS A 30 -0.96 24.00 12.70
CA LYS A 30 -1.89 24.02 11.57
C LYS A 30 -1.21 23.82 10.20
N SER A 31 0.07 24.19 10.08
CA SER A 31 0.87 23.93 8.88
C SER A 31 1.00 22.43 8.56
N GLU A 32 1.11 21.57 9.57
CA GLU A 32 1.19 20.11 9.38
C GLU A 32 -0.13 19.50 8.92
N TRP A 33 -1.28 20.13 9.22
CA TRP A 33 -2.62 19.63 8.86
C TRP A 33 -2.85 19.59 7.34
N VAL A 34 -2.14 20.42 6.60
CA VAL A 34 -2.21 20.47 5.13
C VAL A 34 -0.95 19.89 4.51
N PHE A 35 0.22 20.17 5.09
CA PHE A 35 1.49 19.73 4.51
C PHE A 35 1.66 18.21 4.50
N VAL A 36 1.37 17.50 5.61
CA VAL A 36 1.53 16.04 5.67
C VAL A 36 0.58 15.32 4.70
N PRO A 37 -0.73 15.63 4.66
CA PRO A 37 -1.63 15.01 3.68
C PRO A 37 -1.26 15.32 2.24
N MET A 38 -0.91 16.58 1.93
CA MET A 38 -0.50 17.00 0.59
C MET A 38 0.76 16.26 0.14
N MET A 39 1.77 16.17 0.99
CA MET A 39 3.02 15.47 0.68
C MET A 39 2.78 13.96 0.49
N ALA A 40 2.00 13.32 1.35
CA ALA A 40 1.71 11.90 1.24
C ALA A 40 0.93 11.57 -0.04
N ALA A 41 -0.09 12.37 -0.37
CA ALA A 41 -0.85 12.21 -1.62
C ALA A 41 0.01 12.52 -2.86
N GLY A 42 0.83 13.57 -2.79
CA GLY A 42 1.78 13.93 -3.86
C GLY A 42 2.77 12.81 -4.13
N LEU A 43 3.41 12.27 -3.08
CA LEU A 43 4.30 11.12 -3.20
C LEU A 43 3.56 9.93 -3.83
N HIS A 44 2.34 9.60 -3.39
CA HIS A 44 1.55 8.53 -3.99
C HIS A 44 1.33 8.73 -5.49
N LEU A 45 1.11 9.96 -5.94
CA LEU A 45 0.84 10.27 -7.35
C LEU A 45 2.07 10.25 -8.25
N ILE A 46 3.27 10.48 -7.70
CA ILE A 46 4.49 10.66 -8.49
C ILE A 46 5.54 9.56 -8.26
N HIS A 47 5.33 8.66 -7.29
CA HIS A 47 6.34 7.67 -6.95
C HIS A 47 6.45 6.58 -8.04
N PRO A 48 7.65 6.28 -8.58
CA PRO A 48 7.79 5.34 -9.71
C PRO A 48 7.31 3.91 -9.42
N LEU A 49 7.37 3.43 -8.17
CA LEU A 49 6.81 2.13 -7.78
C LEU A 49 5.31 1.96 -8.09
N ASN A 50 4.56 3.05 -8.21
CA ASN A 50 3.16 3.00 -8.55
C ASN A 50 2.90 2.88 -10.07
N VAL A 51 3.93 3.09 -10.89
CA VAL A 51 3.77 3.18 -12.35
C VAL A 51 3.28 1.87 -12.94
N GLN A 52 3.81 0.71 -12.51
CA GLN A 52 3.34 -0.57 -13.03
C GLN A 52 1.82 -0.73 -12.84
N ALA A 53 1.30 -0.44 -11.64
CA ALA A 53 -0.13 -0.54 -11.37
C ALA A 53 -0.98 0.39 -12.26
N VAL A 54 -0.44 1.55 -12.64
CA VAL A 54 -1.13 2.53 -13.47
C VAL A 54 -1.03 2.20 -14.96
N ALA A 55 0.16 1.85 -15.43
CA ALA A 55 0.48 1.68 -16.83
C ALA A 55 0.07 0.30 -17.37
N TYR A 56 0.19 -0.76 -16.56
CA TYR A 56 -0.17 -2.11 -17.00
C TYR A 56 -1.67 -2.37 -16.82
N LEU A 57 -2.36 -2.66 -17.92
CA LEU A 57 -3.82 -2.76 -17.95
C LEU A 57 -4.36 -3.85 -17.02
N SER A 58 -3.67 -4.99 -16.96
CA SER A 58 -4.07 -6.15 -16.16
C SER A 58 -3.95 -5.89 -14.65
N ASP A 59 -3.15 -4.91 -14.24
CA ASP A 59 -2.96 -4.53 -12.83
C ASP A 59 -4.04 -3.55 -12.32
N ARG A 60 -5.09 -3.25 -13.12
CA ARG A 60 -6.22 -2.38 -12.71
C ARG A 60 -6.87 -2.80 -11.40
N GLY A 61 -6.86 -4.11 -11.10
CA GLY A 61 -7.36 -4.64 -9.83
C GLY A 61 -6.69 -4.01 -8.60
N PHE A 62 -5.39 -3.74 -8.66
CA PHE A 62 -4.66 -3.08 -7.57
C PHE A 62 -5.13 -1.64 -7.36
N LEU A 63 -5.37 -0.90 -8.45
CA LEU A 63 -5.83 0.50 -8.38
C LEU A 63 -7.24 0.60 -7.80
N LEU A 64 -8.18 -0.17 -8.33
CA LEU A 64 -9.58 -0.15 -7.89
C LEU A 64 -9.72 -0.64 -6.45
N SER A 65 -9.04 -1.74 -6.10
CA SER A 65 -9.03 -2.25 -4.74
C SER A 65 -8.50 -1.20 -3.78
N THR A 66 -7.42 -0.49 -4.13
CA THR A 66 -6.87 0.59 -3.32
C THR A 66 -7.79 1.82 -3.24
N LEU A 67 -8.44 2.22 -4.33
CA LEU A 67 -9.40 3.32 -4.30
C LEU A 67 -10.56 3.01 -3.34
N PHE A 68 -11.18 1.83 -3.47
CA PHE A 68 -12.25 1.38 -2.59
C PHE A 68 -11.78 1.21 -1.15
N SER A 69 -10.55 0.73 -0.95
CA SER A 69 -9.88 0.67 0.36
C SER A 69 -9.84 2.03 1.05
N LEU A 70 -9.35 3.04 0.32
CA LEU A 70 -9.22 4.41 0.82
C LEU A 70 -10.60 5.02 1.10
N LEU A 71 -11.57 4.82 0.21
CA LEU A 71 -12.94 5.29 0.39
C LEU A 71 -13.62 4.66 1.60
N ALA A 72 -13.39 3.37 1.86
CA ALA A 72 -13.93 2.69 3.03
C ALA A 72 -13.39 3.30 4.34
N VAL A 73 -12.07 3.45 4.45
CA VAL A 73 -11.44 4.04 5.65
C VAL A 73 -11.82 5.52 5.80
N TRP A 74 -11.90 6.27 4.69
CA TRP A 74 -12.36 7.65 4.71
C TRP A 74 -13.82 7.78 5.15
N SER A 75 -14.68 6.86 4.72
CA SER A 75 -16.08 6.82 5.18
C SER A 75 -16.19 6.57 6.68
N VAL A 76 -15.34 5.70 7.24
CA VAL A 76 -15.20 5.51 8.71
C VAL A 76 -14.71 6.80 9.40
N ALA A 77 -13.74 7.51 8.81
CA ALA A 77 -13.27 8.80 9.31
C ALA A 77 -14.37 9.88 9.30
N ARG A 78 -15.21 9.92 8.27
CA ARG A 78 -16.36 10.84 8.17
C ARG A 78 -17.47 10.48 9.15
N PHE A 79 -17.77 9.20 9.30
CA PHE A 79 -18.75 8.70 10.27
C PHE A 79 -18.39 9.12 11.70
N THR A 80 -17.14 8.87 12.12
CA THR A 80 -16.67 9.24 13.47
C THR A 80 -16.69 10.75 13.70
N ARG A 81 -16.39 11.56 12.67
CA ARG A 81 -16.46 13.02 12.74
C ARG A 81 -17.89 13.48 13.00
N LEU A 82 -18.82 13.01 12.17
CA LEU A 82 -20.22 13.42 12.23
C LEU A 82 -20.90 12.97 13.53
N ARG A 83 -20.50 11.83 14.11
CA ARG A 83 -20.99 11.43 15.43
C ARG A 83 -20.60 12.41 16.53
N GLN A 84 -19.41 13.01 16.43
CA GLN A 84 -18.92 13.98 17.41
C GLN A 84 -19.55 15.37 17.20
N GLU A 85 -19.58 15.84 15.96
CA GLU A 85 -20.06 17.18 15.62
C GLU A 85 -21.61 17.28 15.57
N ALA A 86 -22.29 16.21 15.16
CA ALA A 86 -23.73 16.18 14.92
C ALA A 86 -24.34 14.79 15.19
N PRO A 87 -24.39 14.33 16.46
CA PRO A 87 -24.77 12.94 16.83
C PRO A 87 -26.20 12.54 16.41
N LYS A 88 -27.11 13.50 16.20
CA LYS A 88 -28.49 13.26 15.75
C LYS A 88 -28.63 13.25 14.23
N SER A 89 -27.56 13.49 13.47
CA SER A 89 -27.62 13.53 12.01
C SER A 89 -27.85 12.14 11.41
N PHE A 90 -28.80 12.05 10.48
CA PHE A 90 -29.05 10.84 9.70
C PHE A 90 -27.92 10.56 8.68
N THR A 91 -27.02 11.52 8.44
CA THR A 91 -25.88 11.34 7.52
C THR A 91 -24.83 10.38 8.06
N GLY A 92 -24.73 10.18 9.38
CA GLY A 92 -23.78 9.24 9.99
C GLY A 92 -23.97 7.80 9.48
N PRO A 93 -25.16 7.19 9.68
CA PRO A 93 -25.45 5.85 9.14
C PRO A 93 -25.15 5.68 7.65
N ALA A 94 -25.37 6.71 6.82
CA ALA A 94 -25.04 6.65 5.39
C ALA A 94 -23.54 6.45 5.13
N TRP A 95 -22.66 7.11 5.89
CA TRP A 95 -21.21 6.89 5.80
C TRP A 95 -20.78 5.50 6.27
N MET A 96 -21.45 4.95 7.28
CA MET A 96 -21.18 3.57 7.71
C MET A 96 -21.59 2.57 6.62
N LEU A 97 -22.76 2.77 5.99
CA LEU A 97 -23.20 1.95 4.86
C LEU A 97 -22.23 2.06 3.69
N ALA A 98 -21.79 3.27 3.35
CA ALA A 98 -20.79 3.51 2.31
C ALA A 98 -19.47 2.77 2.62
N ALA A 99 -19.02 2.78 3.88
CA ALA A 99 -17.82 2.05 4.28
C ALA A 99 -17.95 0.54 4.02
N VAL A 100 -19.10 -0.06 4.35
CA VAL A 100 -19.38 -1.48 4.09
C VAL A 100 -19.43 -1.78 2.59
N VAL A 101 -20.10 -0.94 1.81
CA VAL A 101 -20.18 -1.10 0.35
C VAL A 101 -18.79 -1.04 -0.28
N PHE A 102 -17.99 -0.03 0.05
CA PHE A 102 -16.62 0.09 -0.49
C PHE A 102 -15.72 -1.06 -0.06
N LEU A 103 -15.88 -1.55 1.17
CA LEU A 103 -15.15 -2.71 1.64
C LEU A 103 -15.49 -3.98 0.83
N MET A 104 -16.77 -4.21 0.52
CA MET A 104 -17.20 -5.31 -0.34
C MET A 104 -16.67 -5.17 -1.77
N LEU A 105 -16.70 -3.95 -2.33
CA LEU A 105 -16.14 -3.68 -3.66
C LEU A 105 -14.63 -3.91 -3.70
N ALA A 106 -13.89 -3.51 -2.66
CA ALA A 106 -12.46 -3.76 -2.56
C ALA A 106 -12.16 -5.27 -2.53
N ALA A 107 -12.88 -6.03 -1.69
CA ALA A 107 -12.74 -7.48 -1.55
C ALA A 107 -13.14 -8.26 -2.81
N GLY A 108 -14.17 -7.80 -3.52
CA GLY A 108 -14.55 -8.35 -4.81
C GLY A 108 -13.50 -8.11 -5.90
N THR A 109 -12.77 -6.99 -5.80
CA THR A 109 -11.77 -6.58 -6.79
C THR A 109 -10.43 -7.31 -6.64
N HIS A 110 -9.87 -7.35 -5.43
CA HIS A 110 -8.53 -7.92 -5.22
C HIS A 110 -8.36 -8.46 -3.79
N PRO A 111 -7.78 -9.66 -3.60
CA PRO A 111 -7.70 -10.28 -2.28
C PRO A 111 -6.83 -9.51 -1.25
N ALA A 112 -5.92 -8.65 -1.72
CA ALA A 112 -5.12 -7.79 -0.85
C ALA A 112 -5.94 -6.92 0.13
N SER A 113 -7.19 -6.61 -0.21
CA SER A 113 -8.06 -5.77 0.64
C SER A 113 -8.57 -6.49 1.89
N VAL A 114 -8.18 -7.74 2.14
CA VAL A 114 -8.47 -8.42 3.41
C VAL A 114 -7.92 -7.66 4.62
N CYS A 115 -6.88 -6.84 4.43
CA CYS A 115 -6.31 -5.98 5.47
C CYS A 115 -7.24 -4.84 5.90
N LEU A 116 -8.24 -4.47 5.10
CA LEU A 116 -8.95 -3.20 5.29
C LEU A 116 -9.70 -3.07 6.60
N PRO A 117 -10.39 -4.09 7.12
CA PRO A 117 -11.06 -3.94 8.41
C PRO A 117 -10.05 -3.72 9.53
N VAL A 118 -8.85 -4.30 9.42
CA VAL A 118 -7.75 -4.04 10.37
C VAL A 118 -7.29 -2.59 10.26
N VAL A 119 -7.07 -2.06 9.05
CA VAL A 119 -6.68 -0.65 8.86
C VAL A 119 -7.75 0.31 9.39
N ALA A 120 -9.04 0.03 9.14
CA ALA A 120 -10.15 0.82 9.66
C ALA A 120 -10.24 0.75 11.20
N VAL A 121 -10.07 -0.43 11.79
CA VAL A 121 -10.02 -0.60 13.25
C VAL A 121 -8.85 0.16 13.86
N VAL A 122 -7.66 0.10 13.26
CA VAL A 122 -6.49 0.84 13.72
C VAL A 122 -6.74 2.35 13.63
N TYR A 123 -7.40 2.83 12.57
CA TYR A 123 -7.84 4.22 12.48
C TYR A 123 -8.75 4.60 13.66
N LEU A 124 -9.76 3.78 13.96
CA LEU A 124 -10.67 4.01 15.08
C LEU A 124 -9.95 4.01 16.43
N ILE A 125 -9.00 3.11 16.66
CA ILE A 125 -8.23 3.05 17.91
C ILE A 125 -7.34 4.29 18.07
N LEU A 126 -6.68 4.73 17.00
CA LEU A 126 -5.68 5.81 17.07
C LEU A 126 -6.29 7.22 17.01
N PHE A 127 -7.44 7.38 16.36
CA PHE A 127 -8.06 8.69 16.13
C PHE A 127 -9.52 8.78 16.63
N GLY A 128 -10.16 7.67 16.95
CA GLY A 128 -11.49 7.66 17.57
C GLY A 128 -11.39 8.11 19.02
N GLN A 129 -12.09 9.20 19.34
CA GLN A 129 -12.13 9.77 20.70
C GLN A 129 -13.41 9.39 21.46
N ASP A 130 -14.13 8.37 20.98
CA ASP A 130 -15.51 8.09 21.39
C ASP A 130 -15.59 6.86 22.33
N PRO A 131 -16.24 6.95 23.51
CA PRO A 131 -16.46 5.81 24.41
C PRO A 131 -17.28 4.67 23.78
N THR A 132 -17.93 4.90 22.63
CA THR A 132 -18.64 3.87 21.86
C THR A 132 -17.74 3.00 20.97
N LEU A 133 -16.40 3.18 21.04
CA LEU A 133 -15.39 2.38 20.31
C LEU A 133 -15.65 0.87 20.41
N LYS A 134 -16.13 0.37 21.56
CA LYS A 134 -16.50 -1.05 21.74
C LYS A 134 -17.62 -1.51 20.79
N ARG A 135 -18.62 -0.66 20.51
CA ARG A 135 -19.72 -0.96 19.58
C ARG A 135 -19.22 -0.92 18.13
N GLU A 136 -18.41 0.06 17.79
CA GLU A 136 -17.86 0.20 16.43
C GLU A 136 -16.88 -0.93 16.09
N LEU A 137 -16.04 -1.33 17.05
CA LEU A 137 -15.20 -2.52 16.93
C LEU A 137 -16.02 -3.79 16.71
N LYS A 138 -17.13 -3.96 17.43
CA LYS A 138 -18.04 -5.11 17.22
C LYS A 138 -18.64 -5.10 15.83
N ILE A 139 -19.05 -3.95 15.31
CA ILE A 139 -19.57 -3.83 13.94
C ILE A 139 -18.45 -4.13 12.93
N GLY A 140 -17.26 -3.56 13.12
CA GLY A 140 -16.09 -3.82 12.26
C GLY A 140 -15.72 -5.31 12.21
N LEU A 141 -15.71 -5.97 13.37
CA LEU A 141 -15.48 -7.42 13.48
C LEU A 141 -16.62 -8.22 12.82
N ALA A 142 -17.87 -7.84 13.04
CA ALA A 142 -19.03 -8.48 12.41
C ALA A 142 -19.05 -8.35 10.88
N VAL A 143 -18.43 -7.31 10.33
CA VAL A 143 -18.25 -7.13 8.88
C VAL A 143 -17.00 -7.86 8.37
N LEU A 144 -15.92 -7.89 9.16
CA LEU A 144 -14.68 -8.62 8.83
C LEU A 144 -14.91 -10.12 8.72
N ILE A 145 -15.71 -10.72 9.61
CA ILE A 145 -15.95 -12.18 9.62
C ILE A 145 -16.54 -12.67 8.29
N PRO A 146 -17.65 -12.13 7.75
CA PRO A 146 -18.17 -12.54 6.44
C PRO A 146 -17.18 -12.37 5.29
N ILE A 147 -16.32 -11.34 5.34
CA ILE A 147 -15.30 -11.12 4.31
C ILE A 147 -14.22 -12.21 4.40
N LEU A 148 -13.74 -12.51 5.61
CA LEU A 148 -12.79 -13.60 5.81
C LEU A 148 -13.38 -14.94 5.38
N LEU A 149 -14.66 -15.20 5.66
CA LEU A 149 -15.37 -16.40 5.21
C LEU A 149 -15.52 -16.45 3.69
N TYR A 150 -15.91 -15.35 3.05
CA TYR A 150 -15.97 -15.24 1.59
C TYR A 150 -14.61 -15.50 0.94
N MET A 151 -13.55 -14.93 1.52
CA MET A 151 -12.20 -15.11 1.00
C MET A 151 -11.68 -16.52 1.22
N ALA A 152 -11.94 -17.12 2.39
CA ALA A 152 -11.62 -18.53 2.65
C ALA A 152 -12.37 -19.47 1.68
N TRP A 153 -13.63 -19.14 1.37
CA TRP A 153 -14.43 -19.87 0.39
C TRP A 153 -13.92 -19.69 -1.05
N ARG A 154 -13.41 -18.50 -1.39
CA ARG A 154 -12.77 -18.20 -2.69
C ARG A 154 -11.30 -18.66 -2.76
N ALA A 155 -10.72 -19.08 -1.63
CA ALA A 155 -9.33 -19.49 -1.53
C ALA A 155 -8.97 -20.88 -2.09
N PRO A 156 -9.87 -21.77 -2.58
CA PRO A 156 -9.43 -22.86 -3.44
C PRO A 156 -9.19 -22.29 -4.84
N GLY A 157 -8.11 -21.51 -4.96
CA GLY A 157 -7.38 -21.41 -6.22
C GLY A 157 -6.72 -22.76 -6.47
N ASP A 158 -6.69 -23.17 -7.73
CA ASP A 158 -6.12 -24.44 -8.17
C ASP A 158 -4.71 -24.66 -7.56
N PRO A 159 -4.51 -25.69 -6.73
CA PRO A 159 -3.20 -26.08 -6.21
C PRO A 159 -2.16 -26.29 -7.35
N SER A 160 -2.64 -26.52 -8.59
CA SER A 160 -1.81 -26.63 -9.79
C SER A 160 -1.10 -25.33 -10.18
N ALA A 161 -1.68 -24.16 -9.89
CA ALA A 161 -1.09 -22.85 -10.20
C ALA A 161 0.14 -22.53 -9.33
N LEU A 162 0.27 -23.25 -8.20
CA LEU A 162 1.45 -23.24 -7.34
C LEU A 162 2.48 -24.29 -7.74
N SER A 163 2.20 -25.16 -8.71
CA SER A 163 3.01 -26.33 -9.04
C SER A 163 3.43 -26.36 -10.51
N ALA A 164 3.78 -25.20 -11.07
CA ALA A 164 4.48 -25.14 -12.35
C ALA A 164 5.75 -26.02 -12.36
N ASP A 165 6.34 -26.30 -11.19
CA ASP A 165 7.49 -27.20 -10.99
C ASP A 165 7.17 -28.46 -10.15
N GLY A 166 5.90 -28.83 -9.95
CA GLY A 166 5.53 -30.09 -9.27
C GLY A 166 5.66 -30.12 -7.73
N GLU A 167 6.31 -29.14 -7.10
CA GLU A 167 6.25 -28.92 -5.65
C GLU A 167 5.63 -27.55 -5.37
N ALA A 168 4.49 -27.51 -4.68
CA ALA A 168 3.94 -26.24 -4.21
C ALA A 168 5.01 -25.53 -3.35
N PRO A 169 5.37 -24.25 -3.64
CA PRO A 169 6.24 -23.46 -2.81
C PRO A 169 5.86 -23.66 -1.35
N GLY A 170 6.78 -24.18 -0.54
CA GLY A 170 6.52 -24.31 0.89
C GLY A 170 6.05 -22.95 1.39
N ARG A 171 4.84 -22.88 1.97
CA ARG A 171 4.24 -21.61 2.41
C ARG A 171 5.19 -20.79 3.28
N TRP A 172 6.03 -21.48 4.04
CA TRP A 172 7.11 -20.92 4.84
C TRP A 172 8.24 -20.31 4.02
N ALA A 173 8.65 -20.95 2.93
CA ALA A 173 9.66 -20.40 2.02
C ALA A 173 9.13 -19.19 1.25
N TYR A 174 7.85 -19.21 0.86
CA TYR A 174 7.18 -18.05 0.29
C TYR A 174 7.14 -16.90 1.30
N LEU A 175 6.63 -17.13 2.52
CA LEU A 175 6.59 -16.12 3.59
C LEU A 175 7.98 -15.53 3.89
N ALA A 176 8.99 -16.39 4.03
CA ALA A 176 10.37 -15.98 4.26
C ALA A 176 10.90 -15.09 3.12
N ALA A 177 10.64 -15.47 1.86
CA ALA A 177 10.97 -14.63 0.71
C ALA A 177 10.29 -13.26 0.79
N GLN A 178 9.01 -13.21 1.17
CA GLN A 178 8.26 -11.95 1.26
C GLN A 178 8.78 -11.03 2.36
N ILE A 179 9.19 -11.59 3.50
CA ILE A 179 9.87 -10.83 4.57
C ILE A 179 11.18 -10.24 4.03
N LYS A 180 11.99 -11.03 3.31
CA LYS A 180 13.22 -10.56 2.65
C LYS A 180 12.91 -9.42 1.67
N PHE A 181 11.95 -9.61 0.78
CA PHE A 181 11.63 -8.64 -0.27
C PHE A 181 10.99 -7.35 0.25
N LEU A 182 10.36 -7.36 1.43
CA LEU A 182 9.88 -6.12 2.08
C LEU A 182 11.00 -5.07 2.17
N TRP A 183 12.22 -5.48 2.53
CA TRP A 183 13.35 -4.56 2.68
C TRP A 183 14.23 -4.53 1.44
N PHE A 184 14.67 -5.69 0.97
CA PHE A 184 15.67 -5.80 -0.09
C PHE A 184 15.13 -5.54 -1.49
N PHE A 185 13.80 -5.54 -1.66
CA PHE A 185 13.15 -5.06 -2.87
C PHE A 185 12.34 -3.79 -2.60
N TYR A 186 11.23 -3.88 -1.87
CA TYR A 186 10.29 -2.77 -1.75
C TYR A 186 10.87 -1.57 -1.00
N GLY A 187 11.48 -1.78 0.17
CA GLY A 187 12.13 -0.71 0.93
C GLY A 187 13.26 -0.05 0.14
N PHE A 188 14.13 -0.85 -0.49
CA PHE A 188 15.20 -0.34 -1.33
C PHE A 188 14.68 0.44 -2.55
N LYS A 189 13.73 -0.12 -3.31
CA LYS A 189 13.14 0.50 -4.51
C LYS A 189 12.23 1.69 -4.19
N TYR A 190 11.75 1.79 -2.95
CA TYR A 190 11.04 2.98 -2.50
C TYR A 190 12.01 4.15 -2.30
N LEU A 191 13.18 3.92 -1.70
CA LEU A 191 14.17 4.97 -1.50
C LEU A 191 14.92 5.31 -2.80
N LEU A 192 15.20 4.29 -3.60
CA LEU A 192 16.00 4.35 -4.83
C LEU A 192 15.23 3.64 -5.95
N PRO A 193 14.23 4.30 -6.56
CA PRO A 193 13.37 3.70 -7.59
C PRO A 193 14.06 3.57 -8.96
N PHE A 194 15.31 3.12 -8.96
CA PHE A 194 16.10 2.80 -10.14
C PHE A 194 16.04 1.31 -10.44
N ASN A 195 16.22 0.95 -11.71
CA ASN A 195 16.23 -0.44 -12.17
C ASN A 195 14.96 -1.22 -11.76
N LEU A 196 13.80 -0.56 -11.87
CA LEU A 196 12.49 -1.20 -11.76
C LEU A 196 12.28 -2.15 -12.95
N ASN A 197 11.71 -3.32 -12.71
CA ASN A 197 11.56 -4.38 -13.70
C ASN A 197 10.17 -5.02 -13.54
N PHE A 198 9.48 -5.25 -14.66
CA PHE A 198 8.14 -5.84 -14.68
C PHE A 198 8.13 -7.30 -14.20
N LEU A 199 9.21 -8.05 -14.46
CA LEU A 199 9.49 -9.39 -13.95
C LEU A 199 10.86 -9.43 -13.25
N PRO A 200 10.94 -8.94 -11.99
CA PRO A 200 12.17 -8.98 -11.22
C PRO A 200 12.69 -10.42 -11.03
N ASP A 201 14.01 -10.58 -11.02
CA ASP A 201 14.64 -11.83 -10.61
C ASP A 201 14.39 -12.05 -9.11
N ALA A 202 13.49 -12.97 -8.80
CA ALA A 202 13.04 -13.24 -7.44
C ALA A 202 12.82 -14.74 -7.26
N ALA A 203 13.60 -15.32 -6.35
CA ALA A 203 13.50 -16.72 -5.96
C ALA A 203 12.91 -16.86 -4.54
N LEU A 204 12.34 -18.03 -4.26
CA LEU A 204 11.94 -18.41 -2.91
C LEU A 204 13.17 -18.42 -1.99
N ALA A 205 12.94 -18.15 -0.71
CA ALA A 205 13.98 -18.10 0.31
C ALA A 205 13.56 -18.95 1.51
N GLY A 206 14.51 -19.66 2.13
CA GLY A 206 14.26 -20.48 3.31
C GLY A 206 14.94 -19.93 4.56
N GLY A 207 14.84 -20.66 5.66
CA GLY A 207 15.53 -20.32 6.91
C GLY A 207 17.07 -20.32 6.82
N GLY A 208 17.65 -20.90 5.77
CA GLY A 208 19.10 -20.82 5.50
C GLY A 208 19.56 -19.51 4.85
N ASP A 209 18.64 -18.66 4.37
CA ASP A 209 18.97 -17.40 3.72
C ASP A 209 19.15 -16.29 4.79
N ALA A 210 20.39 -15.82 4.95
CA ALA A 210 20.72 -14.75 5.89
C ALA A 210 19.93 -13.45 5.65
N GLY A 211 19.53 -13.19 4.40
CA GLY A 211 18.70 -12.04 4.03
C GLY A 211 17.32 -12.08 4.67
N VAL A 212 16.75 -13.27 4.88
CA VAL A 212 15.45 -13.42 5.57
C VAL A 212 15.58 -12.96 7.03
N TRP A 213 16.61 -13.42 7.73
CA TRP A 213 16.84 -13.06 9.13
C TRP A 213 17.20 -11.59 9.29
N ALA A 214 18.03 -11.03 8.40
CA ALA A 214 18.34 -9.61 8.40
C ALA A 214 17.07 -8.75 8.22
N ALA A 215 16.21 -9.11 7.26
CA ALA A 215 14.94 -8.44 7.02
C ALA A 215 13.95 -8.59 8.20
N LEU A 216 13.92 -9.75 8.85
CA LEU A 216 13.09 -9.97 10.04
C LEU A 216 13.55 -9.07 11.20
N VAL A 217 14.86 -9.03 11.48
CA VAL A 217 15.45 -8.17 12.52
C VAL A 217 15.16 -6.70 12.22
N LEU A 218 15.31 -6.25 10.97
CA LEU A 218 14.97 -4.89 10.55
C LEU A 218 13.49 -4.57 10.78
N THR A 219 12.59 -5.49 10.40
CA THR A 219 11.14 -5.33 10.61
C THR A 219 10.82 -5.16 12.09
N LEU A 220 11.35 -6.05 12.94
CA LEU A 220 11.14 -6.01 14.39
C LEU A 220 11.75 -4.76 15.03
N ALA A 221 12.94 -4.35 14.60
CA ALA A 221 13.61 -3.14 15.08
C ALA A 221 12.81 -1.88 14.73
N VAL A 222 12.31 -1.77 13.49
CA VAL A 222 11.49 -0.63 13.06
C VAL A 222 10.15 -0.60 13.80
N ALA A 223 9.48 -1.75 13.96
CA ALA A 223 8.26 -1.85 14.73
C ALA A 223 8.47 -1.46 16.21
N TRP A 224 9.54 -1.97 16.83
CA TRP A 224 9.90 -1.66 18.21
C TRP A 224 10.25 -0.18 18.40
N LEU A 225 11.10 0.38 17.52
CA LEU A 225 11.51 1.78 17.58
C LEU A 225 10.31 2.70 17.41
N ALA A 226 9.42 2.39 16.47
CA ALA A 226 8.17 3.12 16.31
C ALA A 226 7.31 3.05 17.57
N TRP A 227 7.10 1.86 18.12
CA TRP A 227 6.25 1.70 19.31
C TRP A 227 6.81 2.42 20.55
N LYS A 228 8.14 2.34 20.77
CA LYS A 228 8.81 2.90 21.95
C LYS A 228 9.14 4.39 21.83
N LYS A 229 9.59 4.85 20.66
CA LYS A 229 10.13 6.21 20.50
C LYS A 229 9.11 7.20 19.94
N THR A 230 8.02 6.75 19.31
CA THR A 230 6.97 7.67 18.85
C THR A 230 5.67 7.51 19.61
N GLN A 231 5.12 8.63 20.08
CA GLN A 231 3.74 8.73 20.55
C GLN A 231 2.81 9.26 19.46
N SER A 232 3.31 9.52 18.25
CA SER A 232 2.52 10.12 17.18
C SER A 232 1.53 9.09 16.59
N PRO A 233 0.20 9.32 16.70
CA PRO A 233 -0.79 8.40 16.13
C PRO A 233 -0.64 8.24 14.61
N LEU A 234 -0.30 9.32 13.89
CA LEU A 234 -0.06 9.28 12.43
C LEU A 234 1.06 8.35 12.01
N LEU A 235 2.19 8.36 12.73
CA LEU A 235 3.34 7.49 12.40
C LEU A 235 2.98 6.03 12.67
N ARG A 236 2.32 5.75 13.80
CA ARG A 236 1.84 4.39 14.12
C ARG A 236 0.81 3.91 13.08
N PHE A 237 -0.12 4.78 12.69
CA PHE A 237 -1.12 4.47 11.67
C PHE A 237 -0.48 4.12 10.33
N GLY A 238 0.45 4.94 9.83
CA GLY A 238 1.15 4.69 8.58
C GLY A 238 1.95 3.38 8.59
N LEU A 239 2.70 3.11 9.66
CA LEU A 239 3.49 1.87 9.79
C LEU A 239 2.62 0.62 9.89
N ILE A 240 1.56 0.65 10.71
CA ILE A 240 0.64 -0.47 10.84
C ILE A 240 -0.09 -0.69 9.52
N TRP A 241 -0.56 0.36 8.85
CA TRP A 241 -1.16 0.25 7.52
C TRP A 241 -0.21 -0.42 6.54
N THR A 242 1.01 0.09 6.38
CA THR A 242 2.00 -0.51 5.46
C THR A 242 2.26 -1.97 5.78
N GLY A 243 2.50 -2.32 7.05
CA GLY A 243 2.78 -3.69 7.46
C GLY A 243 1.62 -4.65 7.21
N VAL A 244 0.40 -4.28 7.62
CA VAL A 244 -0.79 -5.12 7.45
C VAL A 244 -1.16 -5.25 5.97
N ALA A 245 -1.12 -4.17 5.20
CA ALA A 245 -1.39 -4.22 3.76
C ALA A 245 -0.34 -5.04 3.01
N PHE A 246 0.94 -4.92 3.38
CA PHE A 246 2.00 -5.72 2.79
C PHE A 246 1.83 -7.20 3.11
N LEU A 247 1.56 -7.55 4.37
CA LEU A 247 1.32 -8.92 4.78
C LEU A 247 0.12 -9.52 4.04
N ALA A 248 -0.98 -8.78 3.95
CA ALA A 248 -2.19 -9.21 3.26
C ALA A 248 -1.96 -9.45 1.76
N ASN A 249 -1.25 -8.54 1.10
CA ASN A 249 -1.04 -8.63 -0.34
C ASN A 249 0.05 -9.64 -0.71
N SER A 250 1.14 -9.65 0.04
CA SER A 250 2.36 -10.33 -0.37
C SER A 250 2.57 -11.65 0.36
N ALA A 251 2.08 -11.84 1.59
CA ALA A 251 2.39 -13.01 2.42
C ALA A 251 1.25 -14.03 2.56
N LEU A 252 -0.02 -13.58 2.62
CA LEU A 252 -1.17 -14.46 2.84
C LEU A 252 -1.62 -15.21 1.59
N VAL A 253 -1.45 -14.58 0.43
CA VAL A 253 -1.90 -15.12 -0.87
C VAL A 253 -0.69 -15.27 -1.76
N PRO A 254 -0.18 -16.51 -1.94
CA PRO A 254 0.84 -16.80 -2.94
C PRO A 254 0.42 -16.34 -4.33
N GLN A 255 1.29 -15.59 -5.00
CA GLN A 255 1.01 -15.05 -6.34
C GLN A 255 2.27 -15.13 -7.20
N SER A 256 2.10 -15.36 -8.50
CA SER A 256 3.14 -15.26 -9.53
C SER A 256 3.01 -13.94 -10.29
N PRO A 257 4.10 -13.21 -10.60
CA PRO A 257 5.49 -13.47 -10.19
C PRO A 257 5.69 -13.30 -8.67
N LEU A 258 6.79 -13.79 -8.09
CA LEU A 258 7.00 -13.72 -6.62
C LEU A 258 7.01 -12.28 -6.07
N VAL A 259 7.48 -11.34 -6.87
CA VAL A 259 7.57 -9.91 -6.56
C VAL A 259 7.04 -9.11 -7.76
N SER A 260 6.28 -8.05 -7.50
CA SER A 260 5.80 -7.10 -8.51
C SER A 260 5.73 -5.70 -7.91
N GLU A 261 5.99 -4.66 -8.71
CA GLU A 261 5.91 -3.27 -8.27
C GLU A 261 4.46 -2.89 -7.90
N ALA A 262 3.49 -3.37 -8.70
CA ALA A 262 2.06 -3.07 -8.50
C ALA A 262 1.53 -3.55 -7.13
N ARG A 263 2.14 -4.59 -6.56
CA ARG A 263 1.81 -5.09 -5.21
C ARG A 263 2.09 -4.08 -4.11
N PHE A 264 2.97 -3.12 -4.35
CA PHE A 264 3.28 -2.09 -3.37
C PHE A 264 2.28 -0.94 -3.36
N TYR A 265 1.33 -0.89 -4.27
CA TYR A 265 0.44 0.27 -4.45
C TYR A 265 -0.43 0.58 -3.20
N LEU A 266 -1.04 -0.42 -2.56
CA LEU A 266 -1.79 -0.25 -1.31
C LEU A 266 -0.88 -0.09 -0.07
N PRO A 267 0.14 -0.93 0.16
CA PRO A 267 1.10 -0.74 1.26
C PRO A 267 1.81 0.62 1.23
N GLY A 268 2.10 1.08 0.01
CA GLY A 268 2.75 2.35 -0.27
C GLY A 268 1.97 3.54 0.28
N ALA A 269 0.63 3.54 0.23
CA ALA A 269 -0.19 4.62 0.79
C ALA A 269 0.12 4.90 2.27
N GLY A 270 0.32 3.86 3.08
CA GLY A 270 0.76 3.98 4.47
C GLY A 270 2.21 4.51 4.59
N LEU A 271 3.10 4.08 3.69
CA LEU A 271 4.52 4.46 3.74
C LEU A 271 4.72 5.92 3.29
N HIS A 272 3.96 6.38 2.30
CA HIS A 272 3.91 7.79 1.90
C HIS A 272 3.51 8.68 3.08
N LEU A 273 2.59 8.26 3.95
CA LEU A 273 2.26 8.96 5.19
C LEU A 273 3.45 9.00 6.17
N VAL A 274 4.13 7.88 6.37
CA VAL A 274 5.31 7.79 7.27
C VAL A 274 6.40 8.77 6.81
N VAL A 275 6.68 8.79 5.51
CA VAL A 275 7.71 9.65 4.91
C VAL A 275 7.29 11.11 4.95
N ALA A 276 6.05 11.43 4.58
CA ALA A 276 5.52 12.79 4.68
C ALA A 276 5.59 13.32 6.13
N TRP A 277 5.25 12.49 7.10
CA TRP A 277 5.36 12.82 8.52
C TRP A 277 6.81 13.08 8.94
N ALA A 278 7.76 12.25 8.50
CA ALA A 278 9.18 12.42 8.82
C ALA A 278 9.73 13.71 8.21
N LEU A 279 9.38 14.00 6.95
CA LEU A 279 9.76 15.24 6.27
C LEU A 279 9.19 16.47 6.99
N ALA A 280 7.93 16.43 7.43
CA ALA A 280 7.33 17.51 8.22
C ALA A 280 8.06 17.74 9.56
N ARG A 281 8.58 16.69 10.21
CA ARG A 281 9.39 16.86 11.41
C ARG A 281 10.74 17.52 11.14
N LEU A 282 11.32 17.27 9.97
CA LEU A 282 12.56 17.91 9.55
C LEU A 282 12.33 19.37 9.18
N THR A 283 11.19 19.75 8.58
CA THR A 283 10.92 21.16 8.17
C THR A 283 10.86 22.09 9.37
N HIS A 284 10.34 21.62 10.50
CA HIS A 284 10.36 22.36 11.76
C HIS A 284 11.77 22.62 12.32
N ARG A 285 12.76 21.76 12.01
CA ARG A 285 14.14 21.93 12.49
C ARG A 285 14.98 22.83 11.59
N VAL A 286 14.66 22.90 10.29
CA VAL A 286 15.39 23.69 9.28
C VAL A 286 14.41 24.40 8.33
N PRO A 287 13.72 25.46 8.79
CA PRO A 287 12.74 26.17 7.99
C PRO A 287 13.38 26.80 6.74
N GLY A 288 12.64 26.86 5.63
CA GLY A 288 13.06 27.49 4.37
C GLY A 288 13.94 26.64 3.44
N ARG A 289 14.80 25.75 3.96
CA ARG A 289 15.67 24.89 3.11
C ARG A 289 14.98 23.66 2.56
N LEU A 290 13.96 23.13 3.25
CA LEU A 290 13.34 21.87 2.87
C LEU A 290 12.29 21.98 1.77
N VAL A 291 11.73 23.16 1.52
CA VAL A 291 10.79 23.36 0.39
C VAL A 291 11.48 23.12 -0.96
N PRO A 292 12.63 23.76 -1.28
CA PRO A 292 13.31 23.48 -2.54
C PRO A 292 13.85 22.04 -2.63
N ILE A 293 14.27 21.44 -1.50
CA ILE A 293 14.69 20.04 -1.46
C ILE A 293 13.52 19.09 -1.77
N ALA A 294 12.36 19.31 -1.15
CA ALA A 294 11.16 18.51 -1.41
C ALA A 294 10.66 18.69 -2.86
N ALA A 295 10.74 19.91 -3.39
CA ALA A 295 10.42 20.18 -4.80
C ALA A 295 11.39 19.48 -5.75
N GLY A 296 12.70 19.53 -5.48
CA GLY A 296 13.73 18.83 -6.26
C GLY A 296 13.56 17.31 -6.22
N LEU A 297 13.32 16.74 -5.03
CA LEU A 297 13.03 15.31 -4.89
C LEU A 297 11.74 14.93 -5.63
N GLY A 298 10.70 15.76 -5.53
CA GLY A 298 9.45 15.56 -6.26
C GLY A 298 9.65 15.57 -7.78
N ALA A 299 10.47 16.50 -8.29
CA ALA A 299 10.83 16.56 -9.70
C ALA A 299 11.58 15.30 -10.14
N VAL A 300 12.56 14.83 -9.36
CA VAL A 300 13.30 13.60 -9.64
C VAL A 300 12.36 12.39 -9.68
N LEU A 301 11.48 12.24 -8.68
CA LEU A 301 10.51 11.14 -8.62
C LEU A 301 9.56 11.17 -9.82
N LEU A 302 9.03 12.36 -10.17
CA LEU A 302 8.16 12.54 -11.33
C LEU A 302 8.87 12.18 -12.63
N THR A 303 10.11 12.64 -12.83
CA THR A 303 10.92 12.28 -14.00
C THR A 303 11.11 10.76 -14.07
N LEU A 304 11.50 10.12 -12.98
CA LEU A 304 11.66 8.66 -12.93
C LEU A 304 10.34 7.93 -13.21
N ALA A 305 9.20 8.45 -12.75
CA ALA A 305 7.90 7.87 -12.99
C ALA A 305 7.48 7.99 -14.48
N VAL A 306 7.76 9.13 -15.12
CA VAL A 306 7.54 9.31 -16.56
C VAL A 306 8.45 8.38 -17.37
N LEU A 307 9.73 8.30 -17.04
CA LEU A 307 10.68 7.38 -17.68
C LEU A 307 10.21 5.92 -17.53
N ARG A 308 9.77 5.53 -16.33
CA ARG A 308 9.21 4.20 -16.09
C ARG A 308 7.93 3.97 -16.90
N GLY A 309 7.07 4.98 -17.04
CA GLY A 309 5.83 4.90 -17.80
C GLY A 309 6.06 4.65 -19.29
N MET A 310 7.11 5.24 -19.87
CA MET A 310 7.48 5.04 -21.28
C MET A 310 7.88 3.60 -21.60
N VAL A 311 8.34 2.81 -20.62
CA VAL A 311 8.63 1.38 -20.80
C VAL A 311 7.37 0.59 -21.17
N PHE A 312 6.20 1.03 -20.70
CA PHE A 312 4.91 0.38 -20.98
C PHE A 312 4.24 0.91 -22.25
N SER A 313 4.97 1.63 -23.12
CA SER A 313 4.41 2.22 -24.34
C SER A 313 4.12 1.19 -25.44
N SER A 314 4.91 0.11 -25.53
CA SER A 314 4.63 -1.05 -26.36
C SER A 314 5.05 -2.36 -25.66
N GLU A 315 4.54 -3.49 -26.14
CA GLU A 315 4.97 -4.81 -25.65
C GLU A 315 6.47 -5.04 -25.90
N GLU A 316 6.97 -4.60 -27.07
CA GLU A 316 8.39 -4.69 -27.42
C GLU A 316 9.29 -3.93 -26.44
N THR A 317 8.95 -2.67 -26.10
CA THR A 317 9.74 -1.88 -25.14
C THR A 317 9.72 -2.51 -23.76
N LEU A 318 8.57 -3.04 -23.34
CA LEU A 318 8.40 -3.69 -22.05
C LEU A 318 9.25 -4.96 -21.95
N TRP A 319 9.17 -5.84 -22.95
CA TRP A 319 9.87 -7.12 -22.92
C TRP A 319 11.38 -6.98 -23.14
N ARG A 320 11.82 -6.00 -23.93
CA ARG A 320 13.25 -5.62 -23.99
C ARG A 320 13.74 -5.13 -22.62
N ASP A 321 13.01 -4.23 -21.96
CA ASP A 321 13.37 -3.75 -20.62
C ASP A 321 13.47 -4.90 -19.60
N VAL A 322 12.57 -5.88 -19.67
CA VAL A 322 12.61 -7.08 -18.84
C VAL A 322 13.89 -7.88 -19.08
N LEU A 323 14.24 -8.16 -20.35
CA LEU A 323 15.41 -8.96 -20.70
C LEU A 323 16.73 -8.24 -20.43
N ASP A 324 16.82 -6.94 -20.68
CA ASP A 324 18.04 -6.15 -20.41
C ASP A 324 18.39 -6.16 -18.91
N LYS A 325 17.36 -6.11 -18.06
CA LYS A 325 17.50 -6.06 -16.60
C LYS A 325 17.46 -7.43 -15.93
N ASN A 326 16.88 -8.43 -16.59
CA ASN A 326 16.79 -9.82 -16.14
C ASN A 326 16.91 -10.78 -17.34
N PRO A 327 18.15 -11.00 -17.86
CA PRO A 327 18.36 -11.82 -19.06
C PRO A 327 17.95 -13.29 -18.90
N ARG A 328 17.84 -13.77 -17.65
CA ARG A 328 17.47 -15.15 -17.32
C ARG A 328 15.95 -15.33 -17.16
N SER A 329 15.16 -14.29 -17.40
CA SER A 329 13.70 -14.37 -17.32
C SER A 329 13.15 -15.29 -18.40
N ALA A 330 12.75 -16.51 -18.01
CA ALA A 330 12.09 -17.45 -18.92
C ALA A 330 10.86 -16.81 -19.58
N GLY A 331 10.01 -16.12 -18.80
CA GLY A 331 8.84 -15.40 -19.31
C GLY A 331 9.17 -14.28 -20.31
N GLY A 332 10.29 -13.59 -20.12
CA GLY A 332 10.76 -12.57 -21.07
C GLY A 332 11.24 -13.19 -22.40
N GLY A 333 11.97 -14.30 -22.34
CA GLY A 333 12.46 -15.00 -23.54
C GLY A 333 11.33 -15.57 -24.38
N HIS A 334 10.32 -16.17 -23.74
CA HIS A 334 9.11 -16.66 -24.43
C HIS A 334 8.34 -15.53 -25.12
N ALA A 335 8.14 -14.38 -24.46
CA ALA A 335 7.37 -13.28 -25.03
C ALA A 335 8.03 -12.63 -26.25
N VAL A 336 9.36 -12.44 -26.23
CA VAL A 336 10.08 -11.90 -27.40
C VAL A 336 10.10 -12.86 -28.58
N GLY A 337 10.11 -14.17 -28.33
CA GLY A 337 10.01 -15.19 -29.39
C GLY A 337 8.70 -15.15 -30.19
N PHE A 338 7.63 -14.53 -29.67
CA PHE A 338 6.38 -14.31 -30.40
C PHE A 338 6.32 -12.98 -31.17
N LEU A 339 7.25 -12.06 -30.89
CA LEU A 339 7.31 -10.73 -31.51
C LEU A 339 8.24 -10.69 -32.74
N LEU A 340 9.00 -11.75 -33.00
CA LEU A 340 9.90 -11.93 -34.15
C LEU A 340 9.29 -12.91 -35.17
#